data_AF-A0A7K6R147-F1
#
_entry.id   AF-A0A7K6R147-F1
#
_cell.length_a   1.000
_cell.length_b   1.000
_cell.length_c   1.000
_cell.angle_alpha   90.00
_cell.angle_beta   90.00
_cell.angle_gamma   90.00
#
_symmetry.space_group_name_H-M   'P 1'
#
loop_
_entity.id
_entity.type
_entity.pdbx_description
1 polymer ?
#
loop_
_entity_poly.entity_id
_entity_poly.type
_entity_poly.pdbx_seq_one_letter_code
_entity_poly.pdbx_strand_id
1 'polypeptide(L)'
;AMEAPVQRHRARYKSPGGPPWRETYRRRCMERLRSSRAKLLDRYRQAGDGASGPGPGALLVQEVMEQEWLELRDSLPGLRGEEPMEQMPEDPDELAVLEEIQQELILQEQLVIEEYERSLRFDEECLNAVLEGLDATDRVICPVCRKNNLTVQAHLVSCQCGLYISTQDMTEGKLQSLLESTLTEHSHRCSHSPEFSITRGMEEETNLLMSCPVSASARFLA
;
A
#
# COMPACT_ATOMS: atom_id res chain seq x y z
N ALA A 1 -3.04 -20.84 -36.86
CA ALA A 1 -3.89 -21.35 -35.76
C ALA A 1 -5.31 -20.84 -35.99
N MET A 2 -6.27 -21.73 -36.27
CA MET A 2 -7.67 -21.36 -36.50
C MET A 2 -8.39 -21.25 -35.16
N GLU A 3 -8.69 -20.03 -34.70
CA GLU A 3 -9.57 -19.83 -33.55
C GLU A 3 -10.97 -20.39 -33.87
N ALA A 4 -11.47 -21.23 -32.97
CA ALA A 4 -12.74 -21.92 -33.16
C ALA A 4 -13.91 -20.90 -33.26
N PRO A 5 -14.88 -21.09 -34.16
CA PRO A 5 -15.99 -20.15 -34.39
C PRO A 5 -16.81 -19.81 -33.13
N VAL A 6 -16.78 -20.70 -32.13
CA VAL A 6 -17.38 -20.52 -30.80
C VAL A 6 -16.72 -19.39 -30.00
N GLN A 7 -15.39 -19.23 -30.09
CA GLN A 7 -14.65 -18.17 -29.40
C GLN A 7 -14.98 -16.80 -30.00
N ARG A 8 -15.10 -16.71 -31.34
CA ARG A 8 -15.55 -15.49 -32.05
C ARG A 8 -16.97 -15.06 -31.67
N HIS A 9 -17.90 -16.01 -31.55
CA HIS A 9 -19.27 -15.70 -31.12
C HIS A 9 -19.31 -15.23 -29.66
N ARG A 10 -18.51 -15.85 -28.78
CA ARG A 10 -18.43 -15.48 -27.36
C ARG A 10 -17.82 -14.10 -27.15
N ALA A 11 -16.80 -13.72 -27.92
CA ALA A 11 -16.16 -12.41 -27.86
C ALA A 11 -17.12 -11.24 -28.17
N ARG A 12 -18.09 -11.44 -29.09
CA ARG A 12 -19.07 -10.39 -29.46
C ARG A 12 -20.06 -10.03 -28.35
N TYR A 13 -20.40 -10.98 -27.47
CA TYR A 13 -21.42 -10.78 -26.44
C TYR A 13 -20.86 -10.76 -25.01
N LYS A 14 -19.65 -11.29 -24.80
CA LYS A 14 -19.01 -11.41 -23.48
C LYS A 14 -17.72 -10.60 -23.33
N SER A 15 -17.39 -9.70 -24.27
CA SER A 15 -16.24 -8.80 -24.11
C SER A 15 -16.40 -7.91 -22.86
N PRO A 16 -15.29 -7.62 -22.14
CA PRO A 16 -15.28 -6.57 -21.12
C PRO A 16 -15.66 -5.25 -21.80
N GLY A 17 -16.77 -4.63 -21.39
CA GLY A 17 -17.34 -3.47 -22.08
C GLY A 17 -18.44 -3.78 -23.10
N GLY A 18 -19.28 -4.79 -22.83
CA GLY A 18 -20.48 -5.10 -23.64
C GLY A 18 -21.36 -3.86 -23.94
N PRO A 19 -22.29 -3.95 -24.92
CA PRO A 19 -22.97 -2.79 -25.49
C PRO A 19 -23.53 -1.82 -24.43
N PRO A 20 -23.45 -0.48 -24.64
CA PRO A 20 -23.82 0.51 -23.61
C PRO A 20 -25.19 0.28 -22.98
N TRP A 21 -26.16 -0.19 -23.78
CA TRP A 21 -27.52 -0.49 -23.34
C TRP A 21 -27.60 -1.60 -22.28
N ARG A 22 -26.68 -2.58 -22.29
CA ARG A 22 -26.67 -3.70 -21.33
C ARG A 22 -26.36 -3.21 -19.92
N GLU A 23 -25.41 -2.28 -19.82
CA GLU A 23 -25.05 -1.68 -18.55
C GLU A 23 -26.13 -0.71 -18.07
N THR A 24 -26.73 0.06 -18.98
CA THR A 24 -27.92 0.87 -18.67
C THR A 24 -29.09 0.00 -18.19
N TYR A 25 -29.34 -1.16 -18.80
CA TYR A 25 -30.41 -2.08 -18.41
C TYR A 25 -30.15 -2.69 -17.02
N ARG A 26 -28.92 -3.14 -16.76
CA ARG A 26 -28.53 -3.62 -15.42
C ARG A 26 -28.75 -2.57 -14.35
N ARG A 27 -28.26 -1.36 -14.59
CA ARG A 27 -28.41 -0.24 -13.65
C ARG A 27 -29.87 0.02 -13.35
N ARG A 28 -30.71 0.15 -14.38
CA ARG A 28 -32.17 0.33 -14.22
C ARG A 28 -32.85 -0.84 -13.51
N CYS A 29 -32.41 -2.08 -13.74
CA CYS A 29 -32.95 -3.25 -13.05
C CYS A 29 -32.60 -3.25 -11.55
N MET A 30 -31.34 -2.98 -11.22
CA MET A 30 -30.89 -2.85 -9.84
C MET A 30 -31.58 -1.69 -9.12
N GLU A 31 -31.78 -0.58 -9.82
CA GLU A 31 -32.47 0.59 -9.29
C GLU A 31 -33.94 0.31 -9.01
N ARG A 32 -34.66 -0.37 -9.93
CA ARG A 32 -36.02 -0.86 -9.68
C ARG A 32 -36.08 -1.79 -8.46
N LEU A 33 -35.13 -2.71 -8.32
CA LEU A 33 -35.07 -3.62 -7.19
C LEU A 33 -34.85 -2.87 -5.87
N ARG A 34 -33.92 -1.91 -5.85
CA ARG A 34 -33.66 -1.04 -4.70
C ARG A 34 -34.88 -0.22 -4.33
N SER A 35 -35.54 0.42 -5.30
CA SER A 35 -36.77 1.18 -5.06
C SER A 35 -37.92 0.29 -4.58
N SER A 36 -38.06 -0.93 -5.10
CA SER A 36 -39.06 -1.88 -4.64
C SER A 36 -38.81 -2.31 -3.20
N ARG A 37 -37.54 -2.60 -2.84
CA ARG A 37 -37.15 -2.95 -1.47
C ARG A 37 -37.35 -1.77 -0.52
N ALA A 38 -36.96 -0.56 -0.92
CA ALA A 38 -37.17 0.65 -0.12
C ALA A 38 -38.65 0.87 0.17
N LYS A 39 -39.52 0.80 -0.85
CA LYS A 39 -40.98 0.89 -0.69
C LYS A 39 -41.56 -0.19 0.22
N LEU A 40 -41.04 -1.42 0.16
CA LEU A 40 -41.47 -2.50 1.05
C LEU A 40 -41.10 -2.19 2.50
N LEU A 41 -39.84 -1.81 2.75
CA LEU A 41 -39.37 -1.45 4.09
C LEU A 41 -40.09 -0.22 4.64
N ASP A 42 -40.35 0.78 3.81
CA ASP A 42 -41.11 1.97 4.21
C ASP A 42 -42.56 1.61 4.55
N ARG A 43 -43.18 0.64 3.86
CA ARG A 43 -44.50 0.12 4.28
C ARG A 43 -44.44 -0.56 5.65
N TYR A 44 -43.40 -1.33 5.94
CA TYR A 44 -43.25 -1.94 7.27
C TYR A 44 -43.01 -0.90 8.36
N ARG A 45 -42.22 0.14 8.07
CA ARG A 45 -41.98 1.25 9.00
C ARG A 45 -43.22 2.11 9.20
N GLN A 46 -43.91 2.47 8.12
CA GLN A 46 -45.14 3.28 8.15
C GLN A 46 -46.35 2.49 8.65
N ALA A 47 -46.35 1.16 8.57
CA ALA A 47 -47.33 0.35 9.28
C ALA A 47 -47.24 0.54 10.82
N GLY A 48 -46.13 1.10 11.31
CA GLY A 48 -46.00 1.59 12.69
C GLY A 48 -46.35 3.08 12.89
N ASP A 49 -46.57 3.87 11.84
CA ASP A 49 -46.58 5.35 11.94
C ASP A 49 -47.70 6.05 11.12
N GLY A 50 -48.55 5.31 10.40
CA GLY A 50 -49.48 5.84 9.40
C GLY A 50 -50.97 5.77 9.76
N ALA A 51 -51.43 6.78 10.51
CA ALA A 51 -52.82 7.24 10.70
C ALA A 51 -53.72 6.52 11.74
N SER A 52 -54.06 7.30 12.78
CA SER A 52 -54.91 7.03 13.95
C SER A 52 -54.29 6.21 15.09
N GLY A 53 -53.47 6.90 15.88
CA GLY A 53 -52.98 6.42 17.17
C GLY A 53 -51.95 5.31 17.05
N PRO A 54 -51.21 5.02 18.12
CA PRO A 54 -50.37 3.83 18.14
C PRO A 54 -51.28 2.61 17.96
N GLY A 55 -51.17 1.95 16.80
CA GLY A 55 -51.87 0.70 16.55
C GLY A 55 -51.43 -0.34 17.58
N PRO A 56 -52.35 -1.17 18.13
CA PRO A 56 -52.05 -2.05 19.26
C PRO A 56 -50.78 -2.88 19.06
N GLY A 57 -50.49 -3.32 17.83
CA GLY A 57 -49.37 -4.21 17.52
C GLY A 57 -47.97 -3.61 17.67
N ALA A 58 -47.76 -2.32 17.41
CA ALA A 58 -46.43 -1.71 17.53
C ALA A 58 -46.09 -1.37 18.99
N LEU A 59 -47.07 -0.91 19.76
CA LEU A 59 -46.95 -0.82 21.21
C LEU A 59 -46.83 -2.19 21.84
N LEU A 60 -47.64 -3.19 21.43
CA LEU A 60 -47.56 -4.56 21.94
C LEU A 60 -46.16 -5.15 21.78
N VAL A 61 -45.48 -4.98 20.65
CA VAL A 61 -44.13 -5.53 20.50
C VAL A 61 -43.13 -4.82 21.41
N GLN A 62 -43.16 -3.49 21.48
CA GLN A 62 -42.26 -2.75 22.37
C GLN A 62 -42.56 -3.06 23.85
N GLU A 63 -43.82 -3.14 24.23
CA GLU A 63 -44.31 -3.38 25.58
C GLU A 63 -44.08 -4.82 26.03
N VAL A 64 -44.22 -5.80 25.12
CA VAL A 64 -43.80 -7.20 25.35
C VAL A 64 -42.28 -7.30 25.45
N MET A 65 -41.53 -6.61 24.59
CA MET A 65 -40.07 -6.59 24.70
C MET A 65 -39.60 -5.96 26.01
N GLU A 66 -40.22 -4.87 26.44
CA GLU A 66 -39.93 -4.24 27.73
C GLU A 66 -40.33 -5.14 28.89
N GLN A 67 -41.50 -5.80 28.84
CA GLN A 67 -41.91 -6.79 29.86
C GLN A 67 -40.96 -7.97 29.95
N GLU A 68 -40.67 -8.63 28.83
CA GLU A 68 -39.75 -9.77 28.78
C GLU A 68 -38.33 -9.35 29.21
N TRP A 69 -37.90 -8.12 28.87
CA TRP A 69 -36.63 -7.57 29.33
C TRP A 69 -36.61 -7.31 30.84
N LEU A 70 -37.71 -6.79 31.41
CA LEU A 70 -37.87 -6.59 32.84
C LEU A 70 -37.88 -7.94 33.59
N GLU A 71 -38.58 -8.94 33.06
CA GLU A 71 -38.63 -10.30 33.61
C GLU A 71 -37.26 -11.00 33.53
N LEU A 72 -36.55 -10.85 32.40
CA LEU A 72 -35.17 -11.33 32.25
C LEU A 72 -34.21 -10.64 33.24
N ARG A 73 -34.33 -9.32 33.41
CA ARG A 73 -33.53 -8.57 34.39
C ARG A 73 -33.86 -8.97 35.82
N ASP A 74 -35.12 -9.26 36.11
CA ASP A 74 -35.54 -9.67 37.46
C ASP A 74 -35.16 -11.13 37.78
N SER A 75 -35.15 -12.00 36.77
CA SER A 75 -34.72 -13.40 36.90
C SER A 75 -33.20 -13.59 36.90
N LEU A 76 -32.44 -12.63 36.36
CA LEU A 76 -30.98 -12.64 36.35
C LEU A 76 -30.41 -11.57 37.31
N PRO A 77 -29.98 -11.95 38.53
CA PRO A 77 -29.47 -11.02 39.54
C PRO A 77 -28.35 -10.09 39.03
N GLY A 78 -27.51 -10.57 38.10
CA GLY A 78 -26.39 -9.80 37.53
C GLY A 78 -26.75 -8.63 36.60
N LEU A 79 -28.02 -8.48 36.21
CA LEU A 79 -28.49 -7.36 35.37
C LEU A 79 -29.21 -6.26 36.15
N ARG A 80 -29.45 -6.43 37.46
CA ARG A 80 -30.13 -5.42 38.30
C ARG A 80 -29.31 -4.14 38.54
N GLY A 81 -28.03 -4.12 38.16
CA GLY A 81 -27.17 -2.94 38.31
C GLY A 81 -26.87 -2.56 39.76
N GLU A 82 -27.14 -3.47 40.71
CA GLU A 82 -26.86 -3.26 42.14
C GLU A 82 -25.61 -4.01 42.64
N GLU A 83 -25.06 -4.90 41.82
CA GLU A 83 -23.74 -5.49 42.07
C GLU A 83 -22.74 -4.88 41.08
N PRO A 84 -21.52 -4.50 41.51
CA PRO A 84 -20.44 -4.15 40.60
C PRO A 84 -20.29 -5.25 39.53
N MET A 85 -19.76 -4.89 38.38
CA MET A 85 -19.43 -5.79 37.27
C MET A 85 -18.30 -6.78 37.66
N GLU A 86 -18.50 -7.54 38.73
CA GLU A 86 -17.63 -8.54 39.32
C GLU A 86 -18.35 -9.89 39.21
N GLN A 87 -18.59 -10.35 37.99
CA GLN A 87 -18.55 -11.80 37.75
C GLN A 87 -17.11 -12.12 37.41
N MET A 88 -16.19 -11.84 38.34
CA MET A 88 -14.90 -12.51 38.30
C MET A 88 -15.18 -13.98 38.63
N PRO A 89 -14.73 -14.93 37.81
CA PRO A 89 -14.86 -16.33 38.17
C PRO A 89 -14.16 -16.52 39.52
N GLU A 90 -14.95 -16.83 40.55
CA GLU A 90 -14.42 -17.16 41.87
C GLU A 90 -14.02 -18.63 41.97
N ASP A 91 -14.50 -19.44 41.01
CA ASP A 91 -14.20 -20.85 40.91
C ASP A 91 -12.74 -21.08 40.49
N PRO A 92 -11.93 -21.77 41.30
CA PRO A 92 -10.52 -22.04 40.98
C PRO A 92 -10.31 -22.74 39.64
N ASP A 93 -11.26 -23.60 39.24
CA ASP A 93 -11.16 -24.33 37.96
C ASP A 93 -11.42 -23.40 36.77
N GLU A 94 -12.40 -22.49 36.85
CA GLU A 94 -12.63 -21.46 35.82
C GLU A 94 -11.45 -20.47 35.71
N LEU A 95 -10.85 -20.07 36.83
CA LEU A 95 -9.66 -19.22 36.85
C LEU A 95 -8.44 -19.90 36.18
N ALA A 96 -8.24 -21.20 36.43
CA ALA A 96 -7.15 -21.96 35.83
C ALA A 96 -7.29 -22.05 34.30
N VAL A 97 -8.52 -22.23 33.79
CA VAL A 97 -8.80 -22.24 32.34
C VAL A 97 -8.50 -20.87 31.72
N LEU A 98 -8.86 -19.77 32.40
CA LEU A 98 -8.55 -18.43 31.91
C LEU A 98 -7.03 -18.15 31.91
N GLU A 99 -6.29 -18.63 32.90
CA GLU A 99 -4.83 -18.53 32.94
C GLU A 99 -4.19 -19.32 31.79
N GLU A 100 -4.67 -20.54 31.51
CA GLU A 100 -4.23 -21.33 30.36
C GLU A 100 -4.48 -20.61 29.02
N ILE A 101 -5.68 -20.05 28.84
CA ILE A 101 -6.03 -19.28 27.62
C ILE A 101 -5.13 -18.05 27.49
N GLN A 102 -4.88 -17.31 28.57
CA GLN A 102 -3.99 -16.16 28.55
C GLN A 102 -2.56 -16.57 28.17
N GLN A 103 -2.07 -17.67 28.73
CA GLN A 103 -0.75 -18.20 28.42
C GLN A 103 -0.64 -18.61 26.94
N GLU A 104 -1.66 -19.27 26.39
CA GLU A 104 -1.70 -19.65 24.98
C GLU A 104 -1.74 -18.43 24.06
N LEU A 105 -2.52 -17.39 24.40
CA LEU A 105 -2.56 -16.14 23.64
C LEU A 105 -1.19 -15.46 23.60
N ILE A 106 -0.50 -15.37 24.74
CA ILE A 106 0.86 -14.79 24.81
C ILE A 106 1.82 -15.58 23.92
N LEU A 107 1.76 -16.91 23.96
CA LEU A 107 2.61 -17.77 23.11
C LEU A 107 2.29 -17.57 21.63
N GLN A 108 1.02 -17.45 21.25
CA GLN A 108 0.65 -17.18 19.87
C GLN A 108 1.14 -15.81 19.39
N GLU A 109 1.00 -14.77 20.22
CA GLU A 109 1.53 -13.43 19.90
C GLU A 109 3.05 -13.47 19.67
N GLN A 110 3.79 -14.17 20.53
CA GLN A 110 5.24 -14.34 20.39
C GLN A 110 5.60 -15.06 19.09
N LEU A 111 4.90 -16.16 18.75
CA LEU A 111 5.13 -16.89 17.51
C LEU A 111 4.87 -16.04 16.26
N VAL A 112 3.82 -15.22 16.28
CA VAL A 112 3.51 -14.29 15.18
C VAL A 112 4.62 -13.26 15.00
N ILE A 113 5.14 -12.70 16.10
CA ILE A 113 6.27 -11.76 16.07
C ILE A 113 7.51 -12.44 15.51
N GLU A 114 7.86 -13.64 16.00
CA GLU A 114 9.02 -14.39 15.54
C GLU A 114 8.94 -14.78 14.05
N GLU A 115 7.75 -15.14 13.56
CA GLU A 115 7.51 -15.41 12.15
C GLU A 115 7.75 -14.15 11.31
N TYR A 116 7.18 -13.02 11.74
CA TYR A 116 7.36 -11.74 11.07
C TYR A 116 8.83 -11.32 11.01
N GLU A 117 9.56 -11.42 12.13
CA GLU A 117 10.98 -11.10 12.20
C GLU A 117 11.83 -12.04 11.33
N ARG A 118 11.44 -13.31 11.22
CA ARG A 118 12.10 -14.27 10.32
C ARG A 118 11.87 -13.90 8.86
N SER A 119 10.66 -13.52 8.48
CA SER A 119 10.36 -13.03 7.13
C SER A 119 11.13 -11.75 6.81
N LEU A 120 11.19 -10.81 7.76
CA LEU A 120 11.93 -9.56 7.58
C LEU A 120 13.43 -9.81 7.35
N ARG A 121 14.04 -10.73 8.13
CA ARG A 121 15.44 -11.13 7.93
C ARG A 121 15.67 -11.77 6.57
N PHE A 122 14.75 -12.62 6.11
CA PHE A 122 14.84 -13.21 4.77
C PHE A 122 14.76 -12.15 3.66
N ASP A 123 13.85 -11.19 3.79
CA ASP A 123 13.71 -10.09 2.83
C ASP A 123 14.99 -9.22 2.80
N GLU A 124 15.55 -8.94 3.98
CA GLU A 124 16.82 -8.21 4.12
C GLU A 124 17.99 -8.99 3.49
N GLU A 125 18.11 -10.28 3.75
CA GLU A 125 19.12 -11.15 3.14
C GLU A 125 19.00 -11.18 1.61
N CYS A 126 17.76 -11.24 1.08
CA CYS A 126 17.51 -11.16 -0.36
C CYS A 126 17.95 -9.81 -0.94
N LEU A 127 17.59 -8.71 -0.27
CA LEU A 127 17.99 -7.37 -0.68
C LEU A 127 19.52 -7.23 -0.68
N ASN A 128 20.18 -7.68 0.39
CA ASN A 128 21.63 -7.66 0.54
C ASN A 128 22.32 -8.46 -0.58
N ALA A 129 21.83 -9.65 -0.91
CA ALA A 129 22.37 -10.44 -2.01
C ALA A 129 22.24 -9.73 -3.39
N VAL A 130 21.15 -8.99 -3.60
CA VAL A 130 20.99 -8.16 -4.82
C VAL A 130 21.97 -6.99 -4.81
N LEU A 131 22.15 -6.32 -3.67
CA LEU A 131 23.12 -5.23 -3.52
C LEU A 131 24.56 -5.72 -3.75
N GLU A 132 24.95 -6.86 -3.17
CA GLU A 132 26.26 -7.48 -3.41
C GLU A 132 26.47 -7.79 -4.90
N GLY A 133 25.43 -8.24 -5.60
CA GLY A 133 25.47 -8.46 -7.05
C GLY A 133 25.67 -7.19 -7.87
N LEU A 134 25.19 -6.04 -7.37
CA LEU A 134 25.41 -4.72 -7.99
C LEU A 134 26.81 -4.19 -7.68
N ASP A 135 27.27 -4.30 -6.43
CA ASP A 135 28.60 -3.87 -5.99
C ASP A 135 29.73 -4.69 -6.62
N ALA A 136 29.50 -5.96 -6.96
CA ALA A 136 30.47 -6.80 -7.67
C ALA A 136 30.80 -6.27 -9.09
N THR A 137 29.91 -5.45 -9.67
CA THR A 137 30.22 -4.70 -10.87
C THR A 137 30.73 -3.32 -10.44
N ASP A 138 32.04 -3.17 -10.33
CA ASP A 138 32.78 -1.95 -9.92
C ASP A 138 32.59 -0.79 -10.94
N ARG A 139 31.35 -0.56 -11.36
CA ARG A 139 30.93 0.21 -12.53
C ARG A 139 30.10 1.40 -12.12
N VAL A 140 30.47 2.57 -12.65
CA VAL A 140 29.77 3.82 -12.34
C VAL A 140 28.51 3.96 -13.20
N ILE A 141 27.34 4.09 -12.58
CA ILE A 141 26.09 4.39 -13.31
C ILE A 141 26.15 5.81 -13.89
N CYS A 142 25.76 5.96 -15.16
CA CYS A 142 25.77 7.25 -15.84
C CYS A 142 24.81 8.25 -15.17
N PRO A 143 25.30 9.39 -14.67
CA PRO A 143 24.48 10.35 -13.93
C PRO A 143 23.48 11.12 -14.81
N VAL A 144 23.71 11.16 -16.13
CA VAL A 144 22.84 11.82 -17.11
C VAL A 144 21.61 10.98 -17.43
N CYS A 145 21.79 9.69 -17.77
CA CYS A 145 20.67 8.83 -18.17
C CYS A 145 20.10 7.96 -17.06
N ARG A 146 20.85 7.77 -15.96
CA ARG A 146 20.48 6.95 -14.79
C ARG A 146 20.07 5.51 -15.14
N LYS A 147 20.61 4.98 -16.25
CA LYS A 147 20.21 3.68 -16.82
C LYS A 147 21.40 2.80 -17.18
N ASN A 148 22.41 3.37 -17.81
CA ASN A 148 23.54 2.64 -18.35
C ASN A 148 24.81 2.91 -17.52
N ASN A 149 25.71 1.94 -17.47
CA ASN A 149 27.03 2.13 -16.87
C ASN A 149 27.95 2.95 -17.78
N LEU A 150 28.77 3.79 -17.17
CA LEU A 150 29.86 4.49 -17.85
C LEU A 150 30.93 3.49 -18.25
N THR A 151 31.56 3.75 -19.39
CA THR A 151 32.76 3.04 -19.84
C THR A 151 33.91 4.02 -19.77
N VAL A 152 34.87 3.74 -18.88
CA VAL A 152 36.09 4.54 -18.73
C VAL A 152 37.24 3.85 -19.46
N GLN A 153 37.68 4.46 -20.55
CA GLN A 153 38.93 4.14 -21.23
C GLN A 153 39.95 5.22 -20.88
N ALA A 154 41.25 4.93 -20.98
CA ALA A 154 42.35 5.74 -20.43
C ALA A 154 42.26 7.27 -20.66
N HIS A 155 41.59 7.72 -21.72
CA HIS A 155 41.39 9.16 -22.01
C HIS A 155 39.93 9.56 -22.28
N LEU A 156 38.98 8.65 -22.03
CA LEU A 156 37.60 8.82 -22.46
C LEU A 156 36.61 8.16 -21.50
N VAL A 157 35.64 8.95 -21.04
CA VAL A 157 34.43 8.44 -20.38
C VAL A 157 33.27 8.50 -21.36
N SER A 158 32.58 7.37 -21.57
CA SER A 158 31.45 7.30 -22.51
C SER A 158 30.24 6.53 -21.96
N CYS A 159 29.06 6.82 -22.50
CA CYS A 159 27.81 6.12 -22.21
C CYS A 159 26.97 5.93 -23.47
N GLN A 160 26.19 4.85 -23.53
CA GLN A 160 25.25 4.56 -24.61
C GLN A 160 24.12 5.61 -24.76
N CYS A 161 23.94 6.50 -23.78
CA CYS A 161 23.02 7.63 -23.90
C CYS A 161 23.59 8.80 -24.72
N GLY A 162 24.83 8.71 -25.20
CA GLY A 162 25.51 9.78 -25.94
C GLY A 162 26.38 10.70 -25.09
N LEU A 163 26.66 10.33 -23.84
CA LEU A 163 27.69 11.01 -23.03
C LEU A 163 29.07 10.62 -23.56
N TYR A 164 29.91 11.63 -23.78
CA TYR A 164 31.31 11.50 -24.16
C TYR A 164 32.06 12.62 -23.45
N ILE A 165 33.09 12.29 -22.67
CA ILE A 165 33.93 13.24 -21.93
C ILE A 165 35.39 12.87 -22.19
N SER A 166 36.11 13.73 -22.88
CA SER A 166 37.55 13.59 -23.08
C SER A 166 38.27 14.07 -21.82
N THR A 167 38.98 13.17 -21.12
CA THR A 167 39.65 13.49 -19.86
C THR A 167 41.08 12.96 -19.87
N GLN A 168 42.05 13.77 -19.43
CA GLN A 168 43.42 13.29 -19.25
C GLN A 168 43.54 12.59 -17.88
N ASP A 169 44.07 11.36 -17.86
CA ASP A 169 44.37 10.57 -16.65
C ASP A 169 43.20 10.25 -15.70
N MET A 170 41.98 10.10 -16.25
CA MET A 170 40.81 9.68 -15.47
C MET A 170 40.70 8.17 -15.40
N THR A 171 40.57 7.64 -14.17
CA THR A 171 40.28 6.22 -13.91
C THR A 171 38.87 6.08 -13.36
N GLU A 172 38.32 4.86 -13.43
CA GLU A 172 36.97 4.56 -12.91
C GLU A 172 36.81 4.94 -11.43
N GLY A 173 37.77 4.55 -10.58
CA GLY A 173 37.75 4.92 -9.15
C GLY A 173 37.93 6.42 -8.88
N LYS A 174 38.68 7.16 -9.70
CA LYS A 174 38.80 8.62 -9.57
C LYS A 174 37.46 9.30 -9.93
N LEU A 175 36.82 8.86 -11.01
CA LEU A 175 35.51 9.36 -11.41
C LEU A 175 34.45 9.05 -10.36
N GLN A 176 34.45 7.83 -9.81
CA GLN A 176 33.54 7.40 -8.75
C GLN A 176 33.69 8.27 -7.51
N SER A 177 34.91 8.41 -6.98
CA SER A 177 35.17 9.23 -5.78
C SER A 177 34.84 10.72 -6.01
N LEU A 178 35.04 11.24 -7.23
CA LEU A 178 34.67 12.61 -7.58
C LEU A 178 33.15 12.80 -7.59
N LEU A 179 32.39 11.88 -8.20
CA LEU A 179 30.93 11.92 -8.19
C LEU A 179 30.36 11.74 -6.78
N GLU A 180 30.90 10.79 -6.02
CA GLU A 180 30.46 10.49 -4.67
C GLU A 180 30.71 11.66 -3.72
N SER A 181 31.91 12.23 -3.72
CA SER A 181 32.24 13.38 -2.87
C SER A 181 31.37 14.61 -3.19
N THR A 182 31.13 14.89 -4.47
CA THR A 182 30.31 16.03 -4.87
C THR A 182 28.82 15.84 -4.59
N LEU A 183 28.29 14.64 -4.80
CA LEU A 183 26.92 14.31 -4.43
C LEU A 183 26.71 14.33 -2.91
N THR A 184 27.67 13.81 -2.14
CA THR A 184 27.63 13.82 -0.67
C THR A 184 27.70 15.24 -0.12
N GLU A 185 28.58 16.09 -0.65
CA GLU A 185 28.62 17.49 -0.21
C GLU A 185 27.31 18.22 -0.51
N HIS A 186 26.69 17.94 -1.65
CA HIS A 186 25.39 18.49 -2.00
C HIS A 186 24.27 17.98 -1.09
N SER A 187 24.24 16.68 -0.77
CA SER A 187 23.20 16.07 0.06
C SER A 187 23.16 16.63 1.49
N HIS A 188 24.31 17.05 2.03
CA HIS A 188 24.38 17.75 3.31
C HIS A 188 23.70 19.12 3.32
N ARG A 189 23.58 19.77 2.16
CA ARG A 189 23.03 21.13 2.02
C ARG A 189 21.63 21.14 1.40
N CYS A 190 21.25 20.09 0.68
CA CYS A 190 20.04 20.03 -0.12
C CYS A 190 19.50 18.60 -0.23
N SER A 191 18.21 18.40 0.01
CA SER A 191 17.52 17.11 -0.15
C SER A 191 17.06 16.82 -1.59
N HIS A 192 17.25 17.76 -2.51
CA HIS A 192 16.87 17.57 -3.91
C HIS A 192 17.97 16.87 -4.71
N SER A 193 17.57 15.96 -5.60
CA SER A 193 18.47 15.30 -6.54
C SER A 193 19.04 16.31 -7.54
N PRO A 194 20.36 16.41 -7.69
CA PRO A 194 20.97 17.29 -8.68
C PRO A 194 20.78 16.73 -10.11
N GLU A 195 20.79 17.65 -11.06
CA GLU A 195 20.71 17.37 -12.49
C GLU A 195 22.10 17.44 -13.12
N PHE A 196 22.40 16.46 -13.98
CA PHE A 196 23.65 16.36 -14.70
C PHE A 196 23.44 16.67 -16.17
N SER A 197 24.27 17.56 -16.70
CA SER A 197 24.25 17.97 -18.11
C SER A 197 25.66 18.00 -18.68
N ILE A 198 25.76 17.98 -20.00
CA ILE A 198 27.05 18.04 -20.71
C ILE A 198 27.19 19.45 -21.25
N THR A 199 28.31 20.10 -20.93
CA THR A 199 28.68 21.41 -21.46
C THR A 199 29.86 21.28 -22.41
N ARG A 200 29.84 21.97 -23.55
CA ARG A 200 30.98 22.04 -24.48
C ARG A 200 31.79 23.30 -24.20
N GLY A 201 33.06 23.15 -23.87
CA GLY A 201 34.03 24.23 -23.70
C GLY A 201 34.50 24.80 -25.05
N MET A 202 35.36 25.81 -24.98
CA MET A 202 35.90 26.51 -26.15
C MET A 202 36.89 25.68 -26.99
N GLU A 203 37.43 24.57 -26.44
CA GLU A 203 38.46 23.73 -27.06
C GLU A 203 37.98 22.28 -27.34
N GLU A 204 36.72 22.09 -27.77
CA GLU A 204 36.09 20.77 -27.99
C GLU A 204 36.00 19.86 -26.74
N GLU A 205 36.46 20.34 -25.59
CA GLU A 205 36.35 19.67 -24.30
C GLU A 205 34.90 19.62 -23.85
N THR A 206 34.39 18.41 -23.67
CA THR A 206 33.04 18.14 -23.17
C THR A 206 33.13 17.88 -21.67
N ASN A 207 32.53 18.77 -20.88
CA ASN A 207 32.60 18.73 -19.43
C ASN A 207 31.27 18.29 -18.81
N LEU A 208 31.34 17.59 -17.68
CA LEU A 208 30.15 17.18 -16.92
C LEU A 208 29.79 18.26 -15.91
N LEU A 209 28.58 18.80 -16.01
CA LEU A 209 28.06 19.83 -15.11
C LEU A 209 27.00 19.23 -14.20
N MET A 210 27.20 19.36 -12.88
CA MET A 210 26.17 19.16 -11.87
C MET A 210 25.51 20.51 -11.53
N SER A 211 24.18 20.55 -11.60
CA SER A 211 23.37 21.72 -11.26
C SER A 211 22.22 21.29 -10.35
N CYS A 212 21.82 22.16 -9.41
CA CYS A 212 20.62 21.93 -8.63
C CYS A 212 19.60 23.03 -8.95
N PRO A 213 18.32 22.68 -9.17
CA PRO A 213 17.29 23.69 -9.44
C PRO A 213 17.00 24.59 -8.22
N VAL A 214 17.38 24.16 -7.01
CA VAL A 214 17.03 24.84 -5.75
C VAL A 214 18.24 25.50 -5.07
N SER A 215 19.43 24.91 -5.18
CA SER A 215 20.67 25.56 -4.74
C SER A 215 21.39 26.12 -5.98
N ALA A 216 21.73 27.41 -5.98
CA ALA A 216 22.48 28.07 -7.06
C ALA A 216 23.95 27.60 -7.16
N SER A 217 24.23 26.34 -6.81
CA SER A 217 25.55 25.72 -6.90
C SER A 217 25.62 24.91 -8.18
N ALA A 218 26.53 25.32 -9.06
CA ALA A 218 26.89 24.60 -10.27
C ALA A 218 28.36 24.18 -10.15
N ARG A 219 28.66 22.90 -10.40
CA ARG A 219 30.03 22.37 -10.33
C ARG A 219 30.37 21.57 -11.57
N PHE A 220 31.53 21.85 -12.15
CA PHE A 220 32.12 21.08 -13.24
C PHE A 220 32.92 19.90 -12.66
N LEU A 221 32.76 18.73 -13.25
CA LEU A 221 33.27 17.45 -12.72
C LEU A 221 34.27 16.74 -13.65
N ALA A 222 34.92 17.52 -14.50
CA ALA A 222 35.85 17.20 -15.58
C ALA A 222 35.35 17.98 -16.78
#